data_AF-A0A6V8DA98-F1
#
_entry.id   AF-A0A6V8DA98-F1
#
_cell.length_a   1.000
_cell.length_b   1.000
_cell.length_c   1.000
_cell.angle_alpha   90.00
_cell.angle_beta   90.00
_cell.angle_gamma   90.00
#
_symmetry.space_group_name_H-M   'P 1'
#
loop_
_entity.id
_entity.type
_entity.pdbx_description
1 polymer ?
#
loop_
_entity_poly.entity_id
_entity_poly.type
_entity_poly.pdbx_seq_one_letter_code
_entity_poly.pdbx_strand_id
1 'polypeptide(L)'
;MPARLTFHADATQGGSRRLRAAVDVEGPFPNGRLDFSFPRWIPGSYTLRDPVQYVDGIEAFDEEGQPLSWKRLDPHRLRVSVPSTAKRVRVEHEVMALEMTVRSTHLDDGHLHLMPPFTWYLPEDA
;
A
#
# COMPACT_ATOMS: atom_id res chain seq x y z
N MET A 1 -10.90 -6.49 18.28
CA MET A 1 -10.93 -5.06 17.94
C MET A 1 -10.32 -4.94 16.56
N PRO A 2 -10.80 -4.04 15.68
CA PRO A 2 -10.16 -3.87 14.38
C PRO A 2 -8.68 -3.47 14.57
N ALA A 3 -7.78 -4.02 13.77
CA ALA A 3 -6.37 -3.62 13.82
C ALA A 3 -6.25 -2.10 13.62
N ARG A 4 -5.31 -1.49 14.35
CA ARG A 4 -4.96 -0.09 14.13
C ARG A 4 -4.15 -0.02 12.83
N LEU A 5 -4.61 0.81 11.91
CA LEU A 5 -3.92 1.11 10.65
C LEU A 5 -3.31 2.51 10.70
N THR A 6 -2.07 2.65 10.24
CA THR A 6 -1.44 3.96 10.01
C THR A 6 -0.98 4.03 8.56
N PHE A 7 -1.44 5.05 7.84
CA PHE A 7 -1.07 5.27 6.44
C PHE A 7 -0.01 6.37 6.34
N HIS A 8 1.03 6.11 5.55
CA HIS A 8 2.14 7.02 5.29
C HIS A 8 2.17 7.37 3.80
N ALA A 9 2.51 8.62 3.49
CA ALA A 9 2.76 9.10 2.14
C ALA A 9 3.92 10.10 2.18
N ASP A 10 4.97 9.84 1.41
CA ASP A 10 6.10 10.74 1.21
C ASP A 10 6.08 11.25 -0.23
N ALA A 11 5.83 12.56 -0.33
CA ALA A 11 5.67 13.32 -1.57
C ALA A 11 6.89 14.20 -1.88
N THR A 12 8.07 13.88 -1.33
CA THR A 12 9.30 14.67 -1.54
C THR A 12 9.86 14.55 -2.97
N GLN A 13 9.40 13.58 -3.77
CA GLN A 13 9.88 13.30 -5.13
C GLN A 13 8.90 13.81 -6.20
N GLY A 14 8.49 15.09 -6.10
CA GLY A 14 7.58 15.76 -7.02
C GLY A 14 7.97 15.64 -8.49
N GLY A 15 9.22 16.00 -8.81
CA GLY A 15 9.73 16.01 -10.18
C GLY A 15 9.75 14.64 -10.88
N SER A 16 9.88 13.54 -10.12
CA SER A 16 9.80 12.18 -10.66
C SER A 16 8.39 11.58 -10.58
N ARG A 17 7.44 12.27 -9.95
CA ARG A 17 6.06 11.82 -9.72
C ARG A 17 5.97 10.48 -9.00
N ARG A 18 6.96 10.18 -8.17
CA ARG A 18 7.01 8.94 -7.37
C ARG A 18 6.54 9.26 -5.96
N LEU A 19 5.41 8.70 -5.57
CA LEU A 19 4.90 8.78 -4.22
C LEU A 19 5.31 7.51 -3.48
N ARG A 20 6.09 7.62 -2.40
CA ARG A 20 6.33 6.48 -1.51
C ARG A 20 5.16 6.37 -0.55
N ALA A 21 4.52 5.21 -0.52
CA ALA A 21 3.34 4.95 0.29
C ALA A 21 3.60 3.74 1.18
N ALA A 22 3.12 3.80 2.42
CA ALA A 22 3.18 2.66 3.32
C ALA A 22 1.92 2.53 4.17
N VAL A 23 1.61 1.31 4.58
CA VAL A 23 0.61 1.01 5.60
C VAL A 23 1.26 0.21 6.72
N ASP A 24 1.06 0.68 7.95
CA ASP A 24 1.36 -0.06 9.17
C ASP A 24 0.09 -0.74 9.67
N VAL A 25 0.19 -2.02 9.96
CA VAL A 25 -0.85 -2.82 10.60
C VAL A 25 -0.33 -3.26 11.97
N GLU A 26 -1.04 -2.93 13.04
CA GLU A 26 -0.73 -3.44 14.38
C GLU A 26 -1.29 -4.86 14.56
N GLY A 27 -0.51 -5.73 15.20
CA GLY A 27 -0.88 -7.12 15.48
C GLY A 27 -1.95 -7.25 16.57
N PRO A 28 -2.26 -8.50 16.98
CA PRO A 28 -1.51 -9.73 16.73
C PRO A 28 -1.74 -10.37 15.35
N PHE A 29 -0.79 -11.21 14.90
CA PHE A 29 -0.85 -11.95 13.63
C PHE A 29 -0.90 -13.48 13.83
N PRO A 30 -2.02 -14.03 14.35
CA PRO A 30 -2.08 -15.41 14.82
C PRO A 30 -1.89 -16.47 13.71
N ASN A 31 -2.17 -16.10 12.46
CA ASN A 31 -2.07 -17.01 11.30
C ASN A 31 -0.65 -17.08 10.71
N GLY A 32 0.31 -16.36 11.28
CA GLY A 32 1.68 -16.27 10.78
C GLY A 32 1.79 -15.62 9.38
N ARG A 33 0.74 -14.92 8.96
CA ARG A 33 0.64 -14.25 7.67
C ARG A 33 -0.34 -13.08 7.72
N LEU A 34 -0.17 -12.17 6.77
CA LEU A 34 -1.12 -11.09 6.50
C LEU A 34 -1.25 -10.90 4.98
N ASP A 35 -2.49 -10.93 4.51
CA ASP A 35 -2.82 -10.72 3.09
C ASP A 35 -3.23 -9.27 2.87
N PHE A 36 -2.78 -8.70 1.75
CA PHE A 36 -3.10 -7.35 1.34
C PHE A 36 -3.63 -7.33 -0.09
N SER A 37 -4.56 -6.41 -0.36
CA SER A 37 -5.06 -6.10 -1.70
C SER A 37 -4.83 -4.64 -2.06
N PHE A 38 -4.54 -4.41 -3.33
CA PHE A 38 -4.58 -3.09 -3.94
C PHE A 38 -5.94 -2.92 -4.65
N PRO A 39 -6.75 -1.91 -4.30
CA PRO A 39 -8.05 -1.71 -4.92
C PRO A 39 -7.99 -1.56 -6.45
N ARG A 40 -8.93 -2.20 -7.16
CA ARG A 40 -8.96 -2.22 -8.64
C ARG A 40 -9.88 -1.17 -9.27
N TRP A 41 -10.72 -0.54 -8.45
CA TRP A 41 -11.71 0.46 -8.84
C TRP A 41 -11.98 1.37 -7.63
N ILE A 42 -12.69 2.49 -7.87
CA ILE A 42 -13.03 3.48 -6.84
C ILE A 42 -14.54 3.64 -6.78
N PRO A 43 -15.16 3.64 -5.60
CA PRO A 43 -16.57 4.01 -5.42
C PRO A 43 -16.95 5.30 -6.16
N GLY A 44 -18.04 5.27 -6.92
CA GLY A 44 -18.46 6.37 -7.79
C GLY A 44 -17.81 6.37 -9.19
N SER A 45 -16.84 5.50 -9.46
CA SER A 45 -16.27 5.24 -10.80
C SER A 45 -16.30 3.74 -11.08
N TYR A 46 -17.43 3.24 -11.60
CA TYR A 46 -17.69 1.81 -11.85
C TYR A 46 -16.99 1.27 -13.10
N THR A 47 -15.66 1.40 -13.15
CA THR A 47 -14.80 0.90 -14.22
C THR A 47 -13.52 0.35 -13.60
N LEU A 48 -13.11 -0.85 -14.03
CA LEU A 48 -11.81 -1.42 -13.65
C LEU A 48 -10.68 -0.57 -14.26
N ARG A 49 -9.66 -0.24 -13.46
CA ARG A 49 -8.54 0.61 -13.89
C ARG A 49 -7.16 -0.01 -13.68
N ASP A 50 -7.10 -1.18 -13.04
CA ASP A 50 -5.87 -1.91 -12.70
C ASP A 50 -4.70 -0.98 -12.29
N PRO A 51 -4.90 -0.10 -11.28
CA PRO A 51 -3.95 0.94 -10.88
C PRO A 51 -2.62 0.36 -10.35
N VAL A 52 -2.62 -0.91 -9.95
CA VAL A 52 -1.43 -1.64 -9.49
C VAL A 52 -0.32 -1.72 -10.55
N GLN A 53 -0.63 -1.48 -11.83
CA GLN A 53 0.38 -1.37 -12.89
C GLN A 53 1.38 -0.22 -12.66
N TYR A 54 0.99 0.79 -11.89
CA TYR A 54 1.82 1.93 -11.51
C TYR A 54 2.53 1.74 -10.17
N VAL A 55 2.46 0.54 -9.59
CA VAL A 55 3.03 0.22 -8.28
C VAL A 55 4.27 -0.65 -8.43
N ASP A 56 5.40 -0.17 -7.91
CA ASP A 56 6.67 -0.89 -7.87
C ASP A 56 7.35 -0.77 -6.49
N GLY A 57 8.53 -1.38 -6.33
CA GLY A 57 9.31 -1.24 -5.10
C GLY A 57 8.67 -1.80 -3.82
N ILE A 58 7.86 -2.87 -3.93
CA ILE A 58 7.15 -3.43 -2.77
C ILE A 58 8.14 -4.09 -1.79
N GLU A 59 8.11 -3.61 -0.55
CA GLU A 59 8.87 -4.13 0.59
C GLU A 59 7.95 -4.32 1.80
N ALA A 60 8.35 -5.21 2.71
CA ALA A 60 7.61 -5.45 3.95
C ALA A 60 8.58 -5.54 5.13
N PHE A 61 8.20 -4.99 6.27
CA PHE A 61 9.05 -4.89 7.46
C PHE A 61 8.27 -5.16 8.76
N ASP A 62 8.97 -5.62 9.80
CA ASP A 62 8.43 -5.69 11.17
C ASP A 62 8.63 -4.38 11.95
N GLU A 63 8.33 -4.40 13.26
CA GLU A 63 8.45 -3.20 14.10
C GLU A 63 9.91 -2.72 14.33
N GLU A 64 10.88 -3.62 14.22
CA GLU A 64 12.33 -3.37 14.29
C GLU A 64 12.94 -2.99 12.93
N GLY A 65 12.15 -2.97 11.86
CA GLY A 65 12.62 -2.68 10.50
C GLY A 65 13.33 -3.87 9.84
N GLN A 66 13.17 -5.10 10.34
CA GLN A 66 13.67 -6.29 9.68
C GLN A 66 12.78 -6.64 8.48
N PRO A 67 13.37 -7.04 7.35
CA PRO A 67 12.60 -7.38 6.16
C PRO A 67 11.78 -8.66 6.38
N LEU A 68 10.51 -8.60 5.98
CA LEU A 68 9.59 -9.73 5.97
C LEU A 68 9.45 -10.28 4.55
N SER A 69 9.51 -11.60 4.41
CA SER A 69 9.30 -12.24 3.11
C SER A 69 7.84 -12.08 2.66
N TRP A 70 7.64 -11.78 1.39
CA TRP A 70 6.31 -11.68 0.79
C TRP A 70 6.26 -12.37 -0.58
N LYS A 71 5.05 -12.65 -1.05
CA LYS A 71 4.79 -13.14 -2.42
C LYS A 71 3.51 -12.54 -2.99
N ARG A 72 3.46 -12.37 -4.31
CA ARG A 72 2.20 -12.08 -5.02
C ARG A 72 1.31 -13.32 -5.02
N LEU A 73 0.04 -13.13 -4.67
CA LEU A 73 -1.01 -14.14 -4.86
C LEU A 73 -1.64 -14.00 -6.25
N ASP A 74 -1.77 -12.76 -6.72
CA ASP A 74 -2.23 -12.37 -8.05
C ASP A 74 -1.74 -10.92 -8.36
N PRO A 75 -2.13 -10.27 -9.48
CA PRO A 75 -1.62 -8.94 -9.83
C PRO A 75 -1.86 -7.85 -8.78
N HIS A 76 -2.91 -7.95 -7.97
CA HIS A 76 -3.32 -6.92 -7.02
C HIS A 76 -3.26 -7.39 -5.56
N ARG A 77 -2.97 -8.67 -5.31
CA ARG A 77 -2.87 -9.23 -3.96
C ARG A 77 -1.48 -9.73 -3.63
N LEU A 78 -1.06 -9.49 -2.39
CA LEU A 78 0.19 -10.01 -1.83
C LEU A 78 -0.06 -10.67 -0.48
N ARG A 79 0.85 -11.56 -0.11
CA ARG A 79 0.90 -12.21 1.21
C ARG A 79 2.25 -11.98 1.83
N VAL A 80 2.26 -11.41 3.03
CA VAL A 80 3.44 -11.27 3.89
C VAL A 80 3.47 -12.43 4.87
N SER A 81 4.61 -13.09 5.02
CA SER A 81 4.84 -14.05 6.11
C SER A 81 5.23 -13.27 7.37
N VAL A 82 4.55 -13.53 8.48
CA VAL A 82 4.66 -12.71 9.69
C VAL A 82 5.04 -13.60 10.88
N PRO A 83 6.17 -13.35 11.57
CA PRO A 83 6.49 -14.05 12.81
C PRO A 83 5.40 -13.87 13.86
N SER A 84 5.14 -14.88 14.69
CA SER A 84 4.15 -14.79 15.77
C SER A 84 4.50 -13.74 16.83
N THR A 85 5.76 -13.33 16.89
CA THR A 85 6.28 -12.29 17.80
C THR A 85 6.14 -10.87 17.27
N ALA A 86 5.91 -10.70 15.97
CA ALA A 86 5.81 -9.39 15.35
C ALA A 86 4.60 -8.63 15.89
N LYS A 87 4.82 -7.36 16.24
CA LYS A 87 3.78 -6.47 16.76
C LYS A 87 3.26 -5.52 15.70
N ARG A 88 4.05 -5.26 14.66
CA ARG A 88 3.65 -4.42 13.53
C ARG A 88 4.14 -5.02 12.23
N VAL A 89 3.34 -4.89 11.19
CA VAL A 89 3.77 -5.15 9.80
C VAL A 89 3.62 -3.86 9.03
N ARG A 90 4.71 -3.40 8.41
CA ARG A 90 4.71 -2.32 7.42
C ARG A 90 4.77 -2.92 6.02
N VAL A 91 3.87 -2.52 5.13
CA VAL A 91 4.04 -2.71 3.68
C VAL A 91 4.31 -1.36 3.06
N GLU A 92 5.44 -1.23 2.38
CA GLU A 92 5.89 -0.02 1.69
C GLU A 92 6.02 -0.31 0.19
N HIS A 93 5.71 0.69 -0.64
CA HIS A 93 5.84 0.63 -2.10
C HIS A 93 5.91 2.04 -2.68
N GLU A 94 6.25 2.13 -3.97
CA GLU A 94 6.18 3.38 -4.73
C GLU A 94 4.98 3.35 -5.69
N VAL A 95 4.32 4.50 -5.84
CA VAL A 95 3.23 4.72 -6.79
C VAL A 95 3.67 5.78 -7.79
N MET A 96 3.64 5.44 -9.08
CA MET A 96 3.84 6.40 -10.16
C MET A 96 2.57 7.24 -10.34
N ALA A 97 2.55 8.45 -9.76
CA ALA A 97 1.38 9.30 -9.60
C ALA A 97 1.20 10.29 -10.77
N LEU A 98 0.90 9.76 -11.97
CA LEU A 98 0.95 10.52 -13.23
C LEU A 98 -0.31 11.30 -13.58
N GLU A 99 -1.48 10.75 -13.26
CA GLU A 99 -2.75 11.18 -13.84
C GLU A 99 -3.42 12.24 -12.96
N MET A 100 -3.51 13.49 -13.44
CA MET A 100 -4.22 14.57 -12.76
C MET A 100 -5.74 14.45 -12.96
N THR A 101 -6.38 13.56 -12.21
CA THR A 101 -7.84 13.38 -12.21
C THR A 101 -8.35 13.11 -10.80
N VAL A 102 -9.63 13.36 -10.56
CA VAL A 102 -10.29 13.05 -9.27
C VAL A 102 -10.44 11.55 -8.99
N ARG A 103 -9.87 10.67 -9.83
CA ARG A 103 -9.99 9.20 -9.76
C ARG A 103 -8.62 8.52 -9.67
N SER A 104 -7.56 9.27 -9.43
CA SER A 104 -6.19 8.79 -9.44
C SER A 104 -5.36 9.53 -8.41
N THR A 105 -4.20 9.00 -8.05
CA THR A 105 -3.21 9.74 -7.25
C THR A 105 -2.31 10.50 -8.20
N HIS A 106 -2.07 11.78 -7.90
CA HIS A 106 -1.23 12.67 -8.69
C HIS A 106 -0.21 13.39 -7.80
N LEU A 107 1.02 13.47 -8.27
CA LEU A 107 2.10 14.18 -7.62
C LEU A 107 2.92 14.95 -8.66
N ASP A 108 3.15 16.23 -8.41
CA ASP A 108 4.16 17.05 -9.07
C ASP A 108 4.80 18.03 -8.07
N ASP A 109 5.68 18.91 -8.55
CA ASP A 109 6.34 19.92 -7.71
C ASP A 109 5.39 20.98 -7.12
N GLY A 110 4.16 21.06 -7.63
CA GLY A 110 3.17 22.04 -7.21
C GLY A 110 2.16 21.51 -6.20
N HIS A 111 1.79 20.23 -6.26
CA HIS A 111 0.79 19.66 -5.37
C HIS A 111 0.80 18.12 -5.31
N LEU A 112 0.13 17.63 -4.26
CA LEU A 112 -0.28 16.24 -4.11
C LEU A 112 -1.81 16.16 -4.14
N HIS A 113 -2.35 15.31 -5.02
CA HIS A 113 -3.72 14.83 -4.95
C HIS A 113 -3.71 13.34 -4.58
N LEU A 114 -4.29 13.01 -3.42
CA LEU A 114 -4.37 11.63 -2.94
C LEU A 114 -5.73 11.02 -3.26
N MET A 115 -5.70 9.86 -3.91
CA MET A 115 -6.84 8.96 -4.02
C MET A 115 -6.54 7.69 -3.21
N PRO A 116 -7.09 7.54 -1.98
CA PRO A 116 -6.69 6.47 -1.08
C PRO A 116 -6.74 5.06 -1.67
N PRO A 117 -7.79 4.67 -2.42
CA PRO A 117 -7.83 3.34 -3.04
C PRO A 117 -6.71 3.09 -4.06
N PHE A 118 -6.15 4.13 -4.67
CA PHE A 118 -5.07 4.02 -5.66
C PHE A 118 -3.71 4.44 -5.08
N THR A 119 -3.58 4.43 -3.76
CA THR A 119 -2.34 4.81 -3.06
C THR A 119 -1.80 3.67 -2.21
N TRP A 120 -2.65 2.96 -1.45
CA TRP A 120 -2.20 1.98 -0.48
C TRP A 120 -2.71 0.56 -0.78
N TYR A 121 -1.86 -0.42 -0.49
CA TYR A 121 -2.32 -1.77 -0.18
C TYR A 121 -3.13 -1.75 1.12
N LEU A 122 -4.21 -2.51 1.17
CA LEU A 122 -5.10 -2.63 2.32
C LEU A 122 -5.08 -4.07 2.84
N PRO A 123 -4.99 -4.30 4.16
CA PRO A 123 -5.07 -5.65 4.69
C PRO A 123 -6.47 -6.24 4.49
N GLU A 124 -6.54 -7.52 4.15
CA GLU A 124 -7.82 -8.23 3.91
C GLU A 124 -8.44 -8.79 5.20
N ASP A 125 -7.61 -9.15 6.17
CA ASP A 125 -8.00 -9.90 7.39
C ASP A 125 -7.46 -9.25 8.70
N ALA A 126 -7.35 -7.91 8.75
CA ALA A 126 -6.82 -7.18 9.92
C ALA A 126 -7.90 -6.70 10.91
#